data_AF-A0A8I0SQH1-F1
#
_entry.id   AF-A0A8I0SQH1-F1
#
_cell.length_a   1.000
_cell.length_b   1.000
_cell.length_c   1.000
_cell.angle_alpha   90.00
_cell.angle_beta   90.00
_cell.angle_gamma   90.00
#
_symmetry.space_group_name_H-M   'P 1'
#
loop_
_entity.id
_entity.type
_entity.pdbx_description
1 polymer ?
#
loop_
_entity_poly.entity_id
_entity_poly.type
_entity_poly.pdbx_seq_one_letter_code
_entity_poly.pdbx_strand_id
1 'polypeptide(L)'
;MLAMGRFGIIEARAFFFLMDPTRGGSWHHPADNLRAAIRNDNDAGNRNDNLGFRLAAPANTTAAPPCRSCPGAMIMRRNIQRPPVLVGAKHRASGWAFIHSCVVMRRFGNLFEDIASPNNLWRAWREFSQGKSRRPTVVAFAWRADQEIFHLHQELMADSYRPQGYHLKMIHEPKRRLVAAAPVRDRVVHHAIYRVLAPRLDPGLIRETWACLPGRGSRRAEIACLGAMRKFPWRLALDIRHYFPSIDHAILMEDVMARRIKDRRLLKLLGEICRSGDGLYRQPGMAEFLGFPPDFPPAGCGLPIGNLTSQWQANHYLSGLDHHCKRILGVPAYHRYMDDMLFFAHSKSQLEKTRAAVAAWLWDHRRLKLKHPNAAVLSTRRPMTWLGKRISTAGINPSRRQLQKMQRRMTALVRQGDEKTIRHSVASYRGMLL
;
A
#
# COMPACT_ATOMS: atom_id res chain seq x y z
N MET A 1 -45.83 14.26 35.18
CA MET A 1 -47.00 13.42 34.87
C MET A 1 -47.21 13.49 33.37
N LEU A 2 -47.09 12.33 32.67
CA LEU A 2 -47.65 11.95 31.36
C LEU A 2 -47.94 13.09 30.35
N ALA A 3 -47.36 13.18 29.16
CA ALA A 3 -47.19 12.14 28.16
C ALA A 3 -46.25 12.63 27.03
N MET A 4 -45.22 11.85 26.71
CA MET A 4 -44.65 11.73 25.36
C MET A 4 -43.93 10.38 25.28
N GLY A 5 -44.74 9.33 25.37
CA GLY A 5 -44.33 7.96 25.08
C GLY A 5 -44.56 7.64 23.61
N ARG A 6 -43.60 6.94 23.03
CA ARG A 6 -43.71 6.16 21.77
C ARG A 6 -43.89 6.94 20.47
N PHE A 7 -42.79 7.51 19.96
CA PHE A 7 -42.51 7.51 18.53
C PHE A 7 -41.27 6.64 18.28
N GLY A 8 -41.52 5.36 18.03
CA GLY A 8 -40.51 4.32 17.89
C GLY A 8 -40.01 4.16 16.45
N ILE A 9 -38.68 4.05 16.30
CA ILE A 9 -37.92 3.03 15.54
C ILE A 9 -38.22 2.83 14.02
N ILE A 10 -39.28 3.39 13.45
CA ILE A 10 -39.69 3.17 12.06
C ILE A 10 -39.07 4.21 11.09
N GLU A 11 -38.72 5.41 11.55
CA GLU A 11 -38.16 6.44 10.65
C GLU A 11 -36.69 6.23 10.26
N ALA A 12 -35.93 5.41 10.98
CA ALA A 12 -34.55 5.12 10.59
C ALA A 12 -34.47 4.27 9.29
N ARG A 13 -35.58 3.64 8.87
CA ARG A 13 -35.71 2.95 7.58
C ARG A 13 -36.23 3.88 6.48
N ALA A 14 -37.12 4.82 6.80
CA ALA A 14 -37.67 5.77 5.85
C ALA A 14 -36.62 6.78 5.35
N PHE A 15 -35.66 7.16 6.20
CA PHE A 15 -34.56 8.05 5.81
C PHE A 15 -33.61 7.45 4.74
N PHE A 16 -33.65 6.13 4.52
CA PHE A 16 -32.84 5.44 3.52
C PHE A 16 -33.52 5.30 2.15
N PHE A 17 -34.82 5.61 2.03
CA PHE A 17 -35.61 5.37 0.80
C PHE A 17 -35.88 6.62 -0.05
N LEU A 18 -35.60 7.82 0.45
CA LEU A 18 -35.73 9.09 -0.28
C LEU A 18 -34.35 9.70 -0.54
N MET A 19 -33.61 9.16 -1.50
CA MET A 19 -32.35 9.73 -1.99
C MET A 19 -32.38 9.71 -3.53
N ASP A 20 -32.77 10.85 -4.10
CA ASP A 20 -32.73 11.15 -5.53
C ASP A 20 -31.25 11.25 -6.01
N PRO A 21 -30.85 10.68 -7.16
CA PRO A 21 -29.45 10.59 -7.53
C PRO A 21 -28.97 11.89 -8.19
N THR A 22 -28.49 12.84 -7.39
CA THR A 22 -27.64 13.92 -7.92
C THR A 22 -26.22 13.37 -8.15
N ARG A 23 -25.86 13.19 -9.43
CA ARG A 23 -24.50 12.81 -9.87
C ARG A 23 -23.54 13.96 -9.57
N GLY A 24 -22.43 13.69 -8.87
CA GLY A 24 -21.32 14.65 -8.80
C GLY A 24 -20.15 14.27 -7.90
N GLY A 25 -18.92 14.53 -8.40
CA GLY A 25 -17.78 14.93 -7.57
C GLY A 25 -16.69 13.88 -7.29
N SER A 26 -15.60 13.95 -8.07
CA SER A 26 -14.34 13.23 -7.85
C SER A 26 -13.58 13.75 -6.62
N TRP A 27 -13.32 12.90 -5.62
CA TRP A 27 -12.51 13.23 -4.44
C TRP A 27 -11.05 12.80 -4.62
N HIS A 28 -10.22 13.73 -5.09
CA HIS A 28 -8.78 13.79 -4.80
C HIS A 28 -8.33 15.25 -4.95
N HIS A 29 -7.60 15.78 -3.97
CA HIS A 29 -6.84 17.03 -4.06
C HIS A 29 -5.47 16.77 -4.72
N PRO A 30 -5.37 16.94 -6.05
CA PRO A 30 -4.25 17.58 -6.71
C PRO A 30 -4.73 18.80 -7.51
N ALA A 31 -3.87 19.81 -7.68
CA ALA A 31 -4.19 21.11 -8.27
C ALA A 31 -4.52 21.08 -9.79
N ASP A 32 -4.53 19.91 -10.45
CA ASP A 32 -4.66 19.80 -11.91
C ASP A 32 -5.99 19.20 -12.41
N ASN A 33 -6.99 19.02 -11.54
CA ASN A 33 -8.31 18.50 -11.95
C ASN A 33 -9.40 19.60 -11.88
N LEU A 34 -9.38 20.53 -12.83
CA LEU A 34 -10.46 21.50 -13.03
C LEU A 34 -11.06 21.35 -14.43
N ARG A 35 -12.20 20.64 -14.50
CA ARG A 35 -13.23 20.89 -15.51
C ARG A 35 -14.57 21.03 -14.79
N ALA A 36 -15.15 22.22 -14.95
CA ALA A 36 -16.46 22.71 -14.53
C ALA A 36 -16.64 23.03 -13.03
N ALA A 37 -17.09 24.27 -12.82
CA ALA A 37 -17.21 24.99 -11.57
C ALA A 37 -18.63 24.91 -10.99
N ILE A 38 -18.74 24.88 -9.66
CA ILE A 38 -19.80 25.55 -8.90
C ILE A 38 -19.10 26.20 -7.69
N ARG A 39 -19.23 27.52 -7.56
CA ARG A 39 -18.68 28.35 -6.46
C ARG A 39 -19.58 28.21 -5.24
N ASN A 40 -19.01 27.97 -4.05
CA ASN A 40 -19.67 28.16 -2.76
C ASN A 40 -18.89 29.20 -1.95
N ASP A 41 -19.55 30.33 -1.67
CA ASP A 41 -19.31 31.32 -0.61
C ASP A 41 -17.93 31.98 -0.49
N ASN A 42 -17.65 32.97 -1.35
CA ASN A 42 -16.66 34.02 -1.05
C ASN A 42 -17.38 35.35 -0.77
N ASP A 43 -16.92 36.06 0.28
CA ASP A 43 -17.35 37.42 0.61
C ASP A 43 -17.00 38.45 -0.48
N ALA A 44 -17.80 39.51 -0.60
CA ALA A 44 -17.77 40.50 -1.69
C ALA A 44 -16.51 41.39 -1.76
N GLY A 45 -15.52 41.20 -0.87
CA GLY A 45 -14.38 42.12 -0.70
C GLY A 45 -13.04 41.70 -1.31
N ASN A 46 -12.90 40.52 -1.93
CA ASN A 46 -11.60 40.06 -2.46
C ASN A 46 -11.66 39.79 -3.97
N ARG A 47 -11.65 40.88 -4.75
CA ARG A 47 -11.38 40.84 -6.18
C ARG A 47 -9.87 40.72 -6.38
N ASN A 48 -9.41 39.55 -6.82
CA ASN A 48 -8.07 39.42 -7.39
C ASN A 48 -8.23 39.02 -8.85
N ASP A 49 -7.98 39.98 -9.74
CA ASP A 49 -8.39 39.99 -11.14
C ASP A 49 -7.40 39.25 -12.07
N ASN A 50 -6.69 38.23 -11.57
CA ASN A 50 -5.64 37.52 -12.32
C ASN A 50 -5.98 36.07 -12.74
N LEU A 51 -7.26 35.75 -12.91
CA LEU A 51 -7.69 34.45 -13.47
C LEU A 51 -8.42 34.63 -14.81
N GLY A 52 -7.68 35.13 -15.80
CA GLY A 52 -8.06 35.10 -17.21
C GLY A 52 -7.73 33.74 -17.84
N PHE A 53 -8.75 33.12 -18.42
CA PHE A 53 -8.72 31.84 -19.14
C PHE A 53 -7.94 31.98 -20.47
N ARG A 54 -6.90 31.17 -20.73
CA ARG A 54 -6.34 30.97 -22.08
C ARG A 54 -6.79 29.61 -22.61
N LEU A 55 -7.46 29.62 -23.77
CA LEU A 55 -7.80 28.42 -24.53
C LEU A 55 -6.52 27.75 -25.07
N ALA A 56 -6.30 26.47 -24.75
CA ALA A 56 -5.27 25.66 -25.37
C ALA A 56 -5.82 25.01 -26.67
N ALA A 57 -5.33 25.47 -27.82
CA ALA A 57 -5.51 24.82 -29.12
C ALA A 57 -4.46 23.70 -29.33
N PRO A 58 -4.72 22.68 -30.17
CA PRO A 58 -3.85 21.52 -30.32
C PRO A 58 -2.55 21.88 -31.07
N ALA A 59 -1.44 21.26 -30.65
CA ALA A 59 -0.13 21.48 -31.22
C ALA A 59 -0.05 20.98 -32.68
N ASN A 60 -0.05 21.91 -33.63
CA ASN A 60 0.65 21.77 -34.90
C ASN A 60 1.91 22.65 -34.84
N THR A 61 3.02 22.05 -35.27
CA THR A 61 4.36 22.61 -35.36
C THR A 61 4.44 23.90 -36.17
N THR A 62 4.91 24.98 -35.54
CA THR A 62 5.72 26.03 -36.18
C THR A 62 6.72 26.59 -35.17
N ALA A 63 7.99 26.64 -35.59
CA ALA A 63 9.14 27.06 -34.79
C ALA A 63 9.04 28.53 -34.32
N ALA A 64 9.51 28.79 -33.11
CA ALA A 64 9.81 30.14 -32.60
C ALA A 64 11.34 30.25 -32.34
N PRO A 65 11.94 31.45 -32.48
CA PRO A 65 13.37 31.60 -32.72
C PRO A 65 14.21 31.44 -31.43
N PRO A 66 15.50 31.08 -31.54
CA PRO A 66 16.36 30.91 -30.38
C PRO A 66 16.69 32.25 -29.71
N CYS A 67 16.50 32.28 -28.39
CA CYS A 67 16.93 33.32 -27.48
C CYS A 67 18.45 33.54 -27.56
N ARG A 68 18.88 34.80 -27.78
CA ARG A 68 20.29 35.20 -28.00
C ARG A 68 21.10 35.48 -26.72
N SER A 69 20.69 35.03 -25.53
CA SER A 69 21.35 35.47 -24.28
C SER A 69 21.77 34.39 -23.28
N CYS A 70 21.90 33.13 -23.66
CA CYS A 70 22.46 32.10 -22.75
C CYS A 70 23.63 31.33 -23.39
N PRO A 71 24.89 31.63 -23.03
CA PRO A 71 26.03 30.78 -23.35
C PRO A 71 26.08 29.62 -22.34
N GLY A 72 25.88 28.37 -22.78
CA GLY A 72 26.20 27.20 -21.95
C GLY A 72 25.33 25.95 -22.02
N ALA A 73 24.34 25.83 -22.94
CA ALA A 73 23.57 24.60 -23.08
C ALA A 73 23.98 23.83 -24.35
N MET A 74 25.09 23.10 -24.28
CA MET A 74 25.50 22.15 -25.31
C MET A 74 24.61 20.88 -25.20
N ILE A 75 23.48 20.86 -25.93
CA ILE A 75 22.67 19.63 -26.06
C ILE A 75 23.34 18.75 -27.12
N MET A 76 24.12 17.76 -26.67
CA MET A 76 24.56 16.65 -27.52
C MET A 76 23.35 15.81 -27.95
N ARG A 77 22.95 15.95 -29.22
CA ARG A 77 22.03 15.02 -29.88
C ARG A 77 22.78 13.73 -30.19
N ARG A 78 22.55 12.66 -29.42
CA ARG A 78 22.91 11.31 -29.84
C ARG A 78 21.94 10.84 -30.93
N ASN A 79 22.46 10.76 -32.15
CA ASN A 79 21.84 10.11 -33.30
C ASN A 79 21.49 8.65 -32.94
N ILE A 80 20.21 8.32 -32.85
CA ILE A 80 19.74 6.94 -32.86
C ILE A 80 19.57 6.57 -34.34
N GLN A 81 20.63 6.03 -34.95
CA GLN A 81 20.52 5.33 -36.23
C GLN A 81 19.67 4.07 -36.03
N ARG A 82 18.63 3.91 -36.86
CA ARG A 82 17.85 2.68 -36.96
C ARG A 82 18.75 1.57 -37.54
N PRO A 83 18.70 0.32 -37.04
CA PRO A 83 19.47 -0.76 -37.65
C PRO A 83 18.89 -1.11 -39.03
N PRO A 84 19.72 -1.56 -39.99
CA PRO A 84 19.25 -1.92 -41.31
C PRO A 84 18.46 -3.24 -41.29
N VAL A 85 17.46 -3.31 -42.16
CA VAL A 85 16.69 -4.51 -42.49
C VAL A 85 17.59 -5.45 -43.28
N LEU A 86 17.89 -6.63 -42.72
CA LEU A 86 18.58 -7.71 -43.44
C LEU A 86 17.54 -8.67 -44.03
N VAL A 87 17.50 -8.70 -45.35
CA VAL A 87 16.73 -9.64 -46.18
C VAL A 87 17.56 -10.91 -46.36
N GLY A 88 16.99 -12.04 -45.93
CA GLY A 88 17.12 -13.39 -46.49
C GLY A 88 18.51 -14.04 -46.69
N ALA A 89 18.79 -15.10 -45.92
CA ALA A 89 19.42 -16.31 -46.46
C ALA A 89 19.03 -17.53 -45.60
N LYS A 90 18.44 -18.54 -46.24
CA LYS A 90 18.14 -19.86 -45.67
C LYS A 90 19.45 -20.65 -45.58
N HIS A 91 19.79 -21.20 -44.41
CA HIS A 91 20.47 -22.50 -44.30
C HIS A 91 20.17 -23.15 -42.95
N ARG A 92 19.68 -24.40 -43.02
CA ARG A 92 19.52 -25.33 -41.88
C ARG A 92 20.89 -25.85 -41.46
N ALA A 93 21.18 -25.85 -40.16
CA ALA A 93 21.83 -26.98 -39.46
C ALA A 93 21.93 -26.69 -37.94
N SER A 94 21.34 -27.61 -37.17
CA SER A 94 21.73 -28.09 -35.83
C SER A 94 22.76 -27.31 -35.00
N GLY A 95 22.33 -26.86 -33.82
CA GLY A 95 23.23 -26.43 -32.74
C GLY A 95 22.54 -25.51 -31.74
N TRP A 96 21.62 -26.03 -30.92
CA TRP A 96 21.05 -25.28 -29.80
C TRP A 96 22.07 -25.15 -28.66
N ALA A 97 23.11 -24.36 -28.88
CA ALA A 97 23.87 -23.77 -27.77
C ALA A 97 22.96 -22.70 -27.16
N PHE A 98 22.25 -23.08 -26.09
CA PHE A 98 21.60 -22.13 -25.20
C PHE A 98 22.69 -21.20 -24.65
N ILE A 99 22.86 -20.04 -25.30
CA ILE A 99 23.50 -18.88 -24.67
C ILE A 99 22.57 -18.54 -23.51
N HIS A 100 22.88 -19.07 -22.33
CA HIS A 100 22.47 -18.48 -21.07
C HIS A 100 23.09 -17.08 -21.06
N SER A 101 22.39 -16.12 -21.66
CA SER A 101 22.54 -14.73 -21.27
C SER A 101 22.20 -14.72 -19.78
N CYS A 102 23.21 -14.87 -18.94
CA CYS A 102 23.17 -14.49 -17.54
C CYS A 102 22.75 -13.02 -17.54
N VAL A 103 21.44 -12.76 -17.48
CA VAL A 103 20.92 -11.44 -17.21
C VAL A 103 21.38 -11.14 -15.79
N VAL A 104 22.54 -10.50 -15.68
CA VAL A 104 23.09 -10.05 -14.42
C VAL A 104 22.06 -9.10 -13.85
N MET A 105 21.33 -9.57 -12.83
CA MET A 105 20.34 -8.75 -12.16
C MET A 105 21.06 -7.54 -11.59
N ARG A 106 20.76 -6.35 -12.12
CA ARG A 106 21.36 -5.11 -11.63
C ARG A 106 20.90 -4.89 -10.20
N ARG A 107 21.84 -4.99 -9.27
CA ARG A 107 21.65 -4.65 -7.85
C ARG A 107 22.11 -3.23 -7.60
N PHE A 108 21.41 -2.52 -6.72
CA PHE A 108 21.73 -1.14 -6.36
C PHE A 108 22.77 -1.09 -5.24
N GLY A 109 23.80 -0.24 -5.36
CA GLY A 109 24.82 -0.02 -4.34
C GLY A 109 24.93 1.47 -3.99
N ASN A 110 25.74 1.78 -2.97
CA ASN A 110 26.04 3.14 -2.50
C ASN A 110 24.76 3.95 -2.21
N LEU A 111 23.85 3.34 -1.44
CA LEU A 111 22.57 3.95 -1.07
C LEU A 111 22.54 4.38 0.39
N PHE A 112 23.44 3.85 1.22
CA PHE A 112 23.46 4.13 2.64
C PHE A 112 23.71 5.61 2.92
N GLU A 113 24.65 6.23 2.21
CA GLU A 113 25.00 7.65 2.36
C GLU A 113 23.82 8.56 1.99
N ASP A 114 23.07 8.21 0.94
CA ASP A 114 21.83 8.90 0.55
C ASP A 114 20.77 8.82 1.67
N ILE A 115 20.67 7.65 2.32
CA ILE A 115 19.72 7.42 3.41
C ILE A 115 20.11 8.26 4.64
N ALA A 116 21.38 8.20 5.02
CA ALA A 116 21.92 8.86 6.21
C ALA A 116 22.12 10.37 6.03
N SER A 117 22.04 10.90 4.80
CA SER A 117 22.20 12.34 4.55
C SER A 117 21.26 13.20 5.40
N PRO A 118 21.74 14.28 6.06
CA PRO A 118 20.92 15.16 6.88
C PRO A 118 19.72 15.72 6.11
N ASN A 119 19.90 16.03 4.83
CA ASN A 119 18.83 16.51 3.96
C ASN A 119 17.74 15.46 3.76
N ASN A 120 18.11 14.18 3.59
CA ASN A 120 17.13 13.12 3.45
C ASN A 120 16.40 12.84 4.77
N LEU A 121 17.13 12.80 5.89
CA LEU A 121 16.56 12.65 7.23
C LEU A 121 15.58 13.78 7.57
N TRP A 122 15.93 15.04 7.28
CA TRP A 122 15.04 16.17 7.48
C TRP A 122 13.76 16.06 6.65
N ARG A 123 13.87 15.68 5.38
CA ARG A 123 12.69 15.47 4.53
C ARG A 123 11.85 14.28 5.00
N ALA A 124 12.48 13.21 5.48
CA ALA A 124 11.81 12.07 6.09
C ALA A 124 11.03 12.46 7.35
N TRP A 125 11.60 13.32 8.20
CA TRP A 125 10.92 13.91 9.35
C TRP A 125 9.69 14.74 8.93
N ARG A 126 9.83 15.60 7.92
CA ARG A 126 8.71 16.40 7.40
C ARG A 126 7.57 15.53 6.89
N GLU A 127 7.87 14.46 6.15
CA GLU A 127 6.84 13.52 5.66
C GLU A 127 6.18 12.74 6.80
N PHE A 128 6.97 12.30 7.79
CA PHE A 128 6.43 11.58 8.94
C PHE A 128 5.45 12.45 9.77
N SER A 129 5.82 13.71 10.00
CA SER A 129 5.11 14.66 10.89
C SER A 129 3.85 15.26 10.27
N GLN A 130 3.69 15.21 8.94
CA GLN A 130 2.50 15.68 8.23
C GLN A 130 1.20 15.11 8.84
N GLY A 131 0.27 16.01 9.19
CA GLY A 131 -1.02 15.67 9.80
C GLY A 131 -0.95 15.14 11.24
N LYS A 132 0.22 15.13 11.87
CA LYS A 132 0.45 14.59 13.24
C LYS A 132 1.13 15.60 14.17
N SER A 133 1.26 16.86 13.74
CA SER A 133 1.99 17.92 14.47
C SER A 133 1.48 18.17 15.90
N ARG A 134 0.22 17.83 16.20
CA ARG A 134 -0.37 18.02 17.54
C ARG A 134 -0.14 16.84 18.50
N ARG A 135 0.49 15.75 18.06
CA ARG A 135 0.73 14.59 18.95
C ARG A 135 1.87 14.90 19.92
N PRO A 136 1.74 14.66 21.23
CA PRO A 136 2.78 15.00 22.21
C PRO A 136 4.17 14.47 21.86
N THR A 137 4.26 13.21 21.41
CA THR A 137 5.54 12.61 20.99
C THR A 137 6.15 13.26 19.76
N VAL A 138 5.33 13.77 18.84
CA VAL A 138 5.78 14.50 17.65
C VAL A 138 6.19 15.92 18.03
N VAL A 139 5.46 16.58 18.93
CA VAL A 139 5.82 17.91 19.45
C VAL A 139 7.16 17.86 20.18
N ALA A 140 7.37 16.86 21.04
CA ALA A 140 8.62 16.68 21.77
C ALA A 140 9.82 16.54 20.83
N PHE A 141 9.69 15.75 19.77
CA PHE A 141 10.73 15.64 18.74
C PHE A 141 10.88 16.95 17.94
N ALA A 142 9.77 17.60 17.60
CA ALA A 142 9.76 18.85 16.83
C ALA A 142 10.53 19.98 17.53
N TRP A 143 10.50 20.02 18.87
CA TRP A 143 11.18 21.03 19.68
C TRP A 143 12.70 21.04 19.50
N ARG A 144 13.31 19.89 19.18
CA ARG A 144 14.76 19.72 18.97
C ARG A 144 15.06 19.00 17.67
N ALA A 145 14.23 19.21 16.64
CA ALA A 145 14.27 18.40 15.43
C ALA A 145 15.62 18.51 14.70
N ASP A 146 16.22 19.69 14.67
CA ASP A 146 17.55 19.95 14.12
C ASP A 146 18.63 19.09 14.80
N GLN A 147 18.67 19.11 16.13
CA GLN A 147 19.64 18.35 16.93
C GLN A 147 19.41 16.84 16.79
N GLU A 148 18.17 16.38 16.91
CA GLU A 148 17.83 14.96 16.78
C GLU A 148 18.18 14.40 15.39
N ILE A 149 17.96 15.19 14.33
CA ILE A 149 18.31 14.80 12.97
C ILE A 149 19.81 14.74 12.76
N PHE A 150 20.56 15.68 13.33
CA PHE A 150 22.02 15.67 13.25
C PHE A 150 22.63 14.51 14.04
N HIS A 151 22.10 14.21 15.24
CA HIS A 151 22.50 13.04 16.01
C HIS A 151 22.21 11.74 15.26
N LEU A 152 21.01 11.60 14.67
CA LEU A 152 20.69 10.45 13.82
C LEU A 152 21.66 10.30 12.65
N HIS A 153 22.04 11.40 12.00
CA HIS A 153 23.04 11.39 10.93
C HIS A 153 24.38 10.84 11.43
N GLN A 154 24.90 11.38 12.54
CA GLN A 154 26.17 10.96 13.12
C GLN A 154 26.18 9.48 13.49
N GLU A 155 25.13 9.01 14.16
CA GLU A 155 25.01 7.60 14.57
C GLU A 155 24.89 6.64 13.39
N LEU A 156 24.15 7.03 12.35
CA LEU A 156 24.06 6.23 11.12
C LEU A 156 25.41 6.19 10.42
N MET A 157 26.08 7.33 10.27
CA MET A 157 27.40 7.39 9.64
C MET A 157 28.46 6.61 10.40
N ALA A 158 28.37 6.57 11.73
CA ALA A 158 29.26 5.80 12.61
C ALA A 158 28.85 4.32 12.80
N ASP A 159 27.79 3.84 12.13
CA ASP A 159 27.21 2.49 12.30
C ASP A 159 26.86 2.14 13.77
N SER A 160 26.57 3.15 14.60
CA SER A 160 26.24 3.02 16.03
C SER A 160 24.75 3.13 16.33
N TYR A 161 23.94 3.50 15.33
CA TYR A 161 22.48 3.56 15.47
C TYR A 161 21.89 2.21 15.92
N ARG A 162 20.96 2.27 16.88
CA ARG A 162 20.19 1.13 17.36
C ARG A 162 18.71 1.50 17.47
N PRO A 163 17.79 0.70 16.89
CA PRO A 163 16.36 0.92 17.07
C PRO A 163 15.97 0.89 18.55
N GLN A 164 15.09 1.79 18.96
CA GLN A 164 14.58 1.88 20.31
C GLN A 164 13.38 0.92 20.52
N GLY A 165 13.00 0.75 21.80
CA GLY A 165 11.89 -0.13 22.17
C GLY A 165 10.53 0.31 21.59
N TYR A 166 9.67 -0.66 21.32
CA TYR A 166 8.34 -0.41 20.77
C TYR A 166 7.32 0.03 21.83
N HIS A 167 6.46 0.98 21.47
CA HIS A 167 5.22 1.21 22.19
C HIS A 167 4.19 0.18 21.76
N LEU A 168 3.85 -0.74 22.66
CA LEU A 168 2.92 -1.82 22.38
C LEU A 168 1.48 -1.38 22.64
N LYS A 169 0.60 -1.64 21.69
CA LYS A 169 -0.84 -1.40 21.82
C LYS A 169 -1.61 -2.62 21.35
N MET A 170 -2.39 -3.20 22.26
CA MET A 170 -3.34 -4.26 21.91
C MET A 170 -4.58 -3.64 21.29
N ILE A 171 -4.90 -4.05 20.08
CA ILE A 171 -6.11 -3.63 19.39
C ILE A 171 -7.00 -4.85 19.19
N HIS A 172 -8.28 -4.65 19.47
CA HIS A 172 -9.34 -5.57 19.12
C HIS A 172 -10.21 -4.89 18.07
N GLU A 173 -10.19 -5.36 16.81
CA GLU A 173 -11.31 -5.31 15.84
C GLU A 173 -10.85 -5.46 14.38
N PRO A 174 -11.36 -6.45 13.60
CA PRO A 174 -12.18 -7.61 14.00
C PRO A 174 -11.45 -8.64 14.84
N LYS A 175 -10.12 -8.62 14.77
CA LYS A 175 -9.24 -9.62 15.36
C LYS A 175 -8.32 -8.93 16.35
N ARG A 176 -7.86 -9.69 17.34
CA ARG A 176 -6.79 -9.27 18.25
C ARG A 176 -5.50 -9.08 17.47
N ARG A 177 -4.85 -7.94 17.64
CA ARG A 177 -3.57 -7.61 17.02
C ARG A 177 -2.70 -6.87 18.02
N LEU A 178 -1.42 -7.22 18.05
CA LEU A 178 -0.38 -6.44 18.72
C LEU A 178 0.15 -5.41 17.72
N VAL A 179 -0.12 -4.13 17.99
CA VAL A 179 0.49 -3.02 17.25
C VAL A 179 1.75 -2.60 17.99
N ALA A 180 2.87 -2.73 17.30
CA ALA A 180 4.20 -2.35 17.77
C ALA A 180 4.60 -1.05 17.08
N ALA A 181 4.40 0.06 17.79
CA ALA A 181 4.64 1.39 17.28
C ALA A 181 6.07 1.84 17.65
N ALA A 182 6.97 1.93 16.66
CA ALA A 182 8.30 2.47 16.90
C ALA A 182 8.22 3.94 17.40
N PRO A 183 9.21 4.42 18.17
CA PRO A 183 9.36 5.82 18.54
C PRO A 183 9.52 6.75 17.32
N VAL A 184 9.35 8.04 17.53
CA VAL A 184 9.40 9.04 16.44
C VAL A 184 10.76 9.01 15.73
N ARG A 185 11.85 8.96 16.49
CA ARG A 185 13.23 8.85 16.00
C ARG A 185 13.41 7.72 14.97
N ASP A 186 13.00 6.50 15.32
CA ASP A 186 13.12 5.35 14.43
C ASP A 186 12.21 5.44 13.22
N ARG A 187 11.04 6.09 13.36
CA ARG A 187 10.17 6.35 12.20
C ARG A 187 10.79 7.32 11.22
N VAL A 188 11.59 8.28 11.66
CA VAL A 188 12.38 9.12 10.74
C VAL A 188 13.32 8.25 9.92
N VAL A 189 14.04 7.33 10.56
CA VAL A 189 14.93 6.37 9.86
C VAL A 189 14.13 5.48 8.90
N HIS A 190 12.98 4.96 9.31
CA HIS A 190 12.09 4.18 8.44
C HIS A 190 11.65 4.96 7.19
N HIS A 191 11.28 6.22 7.35
CA HIS A 191 10.92 7.10 6.24
C HIS A 191 12.14 7.40 5.35
N ALA A 192 13.32 7.64 5.93
CA ALA A 192 14.54 7.90 5.19
C ALA A 192 14.94 6.72 4.29
N ILE A 193 14.86 5.49 4.82
CA ILE A 193 15.06 4.25 4.07
C ILE A 193 14.03 4.14 2.94
N TYR A 194 12.75 4.31 3.26
CA TYR A 194 11.67 4.18 2.28
C TYR A 194 11.83 5.16 1.12
N ARG A 195 12.17 6.43 1.39
CA ARG A 195 12.39 7.47 0.36
C ARG A 195 13.45 7.07 -0.67
N VAL A 196 14.53 6.44 -0.23
CA VAL A 196 15.64 6.05 -1.12
C VAL A 196 15.34 4.73 -1.83
N LEU A 197 14.75 3.75 -1.13
CA LEU A 197 14.56 2.41 -1.69
C LEU A 197 13.28 2.23 -2.50
N ALA A 198 12.16 2.84 -2.09
CA ALA A 198 10.88 2.64 -2.76
C ALA A 198 10.93 3.00 -4.26
N PRO A 199 11.49 4.15 -4.69
CA PRO A 199 11.59 4.47 -6.13
C PRO A 199 12.40 3.47 -6.95
N ARG A 200 13.30 2.72 -6.31
CA ARG A 200 14.19 1.74 -6.94
C ARG A 200 13.60 0.33 -6.94
N LEU A 201 12.87 -0.05 -5.89
CA LEU A 201 12.36 -1.41 -5.70
C LEU A 201 10.88 -1.58 -6.09
N ASP A 202 10.04 -0.56 -5.88
CA ASP A 202 8.60 -0.62 -6.16
C ASP A 202 8.27 -0.84 -7.65
N PRO A 203 9.06 -0.35 -8.63
CA PRO A 203 8.83 -0.68 -10.04
C PRO A 203 8.92 -2.18 -10.35
N GLY A 204 9.58 -2.95 -9.48
CA GLY A 204 9.62 -4.41 -9.59
C GLY A 204 8.34 -5.11 -9.16
N LEU A 205 7.42 -4.45 -8.45
CA LEU A 205 6.14 -5.03 -8.03
C LEU A 205 5.14 -5.08 -9.19
N ILE A 206 4.28 -6.10 -9.22
CA ILE A 206 3.16 -6.12 -10.17
C ILE A 206 2.20 -4.95 -9.89
N ARG A 207 1.46 -4.50 -10.90
CA ARG A 207 0.51 -3.37 -10.77
C ARG A 207 -0.62 -3.65 -9.77
N GLU A 208 -0.99 -4.91 -9.60
CA GLU A 208 -2.13 -5.36 -8.80
C GLU A 208 -1.78 -5.71 -7.35
N THR A 209 -0.60 -5.31 -6.89
CA THR A 209 -0.27 -5.20 -5.46
C THR A 209 -0.81 -3.86 -4.97
N TRP A 210 -1.82 -3.83 -4.11
CA TRP A 210 -2.57 -2.59 -3.85
C TRP A 210 -2.22 -1.87 -2.54
N ALA A 211 -1.71 -2.60 -1.55
CA ALA A 211 -1.60 -2.10 -0.19
C ALA A 211 -0.32 -1.29 0.03
N CYS A 212 -0.42 -0.20 0.81
CA CYS A 212 0.72 0.62 1.27
C CYS A 212 1.70 1.07 0.18
N LEU A 213 1.20 1.40 -1.01
CA LEU A 213 2.00 1.89 -2.14
C LEU A 213 1.40 3.20 -2.68
N PRO A 214 2.23 4.21 -3.02
CA PRO A 214 1.78 5.49 -3.56
C PRO A 214 0.97 5.31 -4.84
N GLY A 215 -0.13 6.06 -4.98
CA GLY A 215 -1.03 5.94 -6.12
C GLY A 215 -1.80 4.62 -6.19
N ARG A 216 -1.71 3.76 -5.17
CA ARG A 216 -2.52 2.55 -5.03
C ARG A 216 -3.47 2.69 -3.83
N GLY A 217 -4.17 1.63 -3.46
CA GLY A 217 -5.05 1.67 -2.28
C GLY A 217 -6.32 0.84 -2.42
N SER A 218 -7.11 0.82 -1.36
CA SER A 218 -8.30 -0.04 -1.25
C SER A 218 -9.35 0.28 -2.30
N ARG A 219 -9.67 1.56 -2.54
CA ARG A 219 -10.68 1.93 -3.54
C ARG A 219 -10.31 1.47 -4.94
N ARG A 220 -9.04 1.63 -5.35
CA ARG A 220 -8.54 1.15 -6.66
C ARG A 220 -8.58 -0.37 -6.73
N ALA A 221 -8.22 -1.05 -5.65
CA ALA A 221 -8.32 -2.50 -5.54
C ALA A 221 -9.77 -2.99 -5.70
N GLU A 222 -10.72 -2.38 -4.98
CA GLU A 222 -12.15 -2.69 -5.05
C GLU A 222 -12.70 -2.53 -6.47
N ILE A 223 -12.34 -1.45 -7.17
CA ILE A 223 -12.75 -1.20 -8.56
C ILE A 223 -12.16 -2.27 -9.49
N ALA A 224 -10.87 -2.61 -9.34
CA ALA A 224 -10.25 -3.67 -10.12
C ALA A 224 -10.92 -5.04 -9.87
N CYS A 225 -11.24 -5.34 -8.61
CA CYS A 225 -11.99 -6.54 -8.22
C CYS A 225 -13.39 -6.55 -8.85
N LEU A 226 -14.12 -5.43 -8.88
CA LEU A 226 -15.41 -5.32 -9.56
C LEU A 226 -15.27 -5.63 -11.07
N GLY A 227 -14.24 -5.11 -11.72
CA GLY A 227 -13.93 -5.42 -13.11
C GLY A 227 -13.69 -6.91 -13.34
N ALA A 228 -12.88 -7.54 -12.48
CA ALA A 228 -12.61 -8.98 -12.54
C ALA A 228 -13.86 -9.83 -12.28
N MET A 229 -14.69 -9.43 -11.31
CA MET A 229 -15.98 -10.08 -11.01
C MET A 229 -16.93 -10.08 -12.20
N ARG A 230 -16.94 -9.02 -13.01
CA ARG A 230 -17.78 -8.92 -14.22
C ARG A 230 -17.22 -9.72 -15.39
N LYS A 231 -15.89 -9.83 -15.50
CA LYS A 231 -15.21 -10.47 -16.64
C LYS A 231 -15.11 -12.00 -16.50
N PHE A 232 -14.93 -12.51 -15.29
CA PHE A 232 -14.65 -13.92 -15.07
C PHE A 232 -15.78 -14.61 -14.28
N PRO A 233 -16.13 -15.86 -14.60
CA PRO A 233 -17.21 -16.59 -13.92
C PRO A 233 -16.81 -17.20 -12.57
N TRP A 234 -15.51 -17.45 -12.34
CA TRP A 234 -15.00 -18.09 -11.12
C TRP A 234 -13.98 -17.22 -10.40
N ARG A 235 -13.99 -17.32 -9.07
CA ARG A 235 -13.07 -16.65 -8.16
C ARG A 235 -12.56 -17.57 -7.07
N LEU A 236 -11.35 -17.30 -6.61
CA LEU A 236 -10.72 -17.93 -5.45
C LEU A 236 -10.12 -16.82 -4.59
N ALA A 237 -10.37 -16.88 -3.29
CA ALA A 237 -9.76 -15.99 -2.31
C ALA A 237 -8.86 -16.81 -1.38
N LEU A 238 -7.60 -16.42 -1.28
CA LEU A 238 -6.60 -17.03 -0.42
C LEU A 238 -6.07 -16.00 0.58
N ASP A 239 -5.78 -16.45 1.79
CA ASP A 239 -5.28 -15.64 2.90
C ASP A 239 -4.14 -16.40 3.59
N ILE A 240 -3.12 -15.70 4.05
CA ILE A 240 -1.94 -16.30 4.68
C ILE A 240 -2.14 -16.36 6.20
N ARG A 241 -1.80 -17.49 6.81
CA ARG A 241 -1.94 -17.67 8.25
C ARG A 241 -0.89 -16.82 9.00
N HIS A 242 -1.37 -15.97 9.91
CA HIS A 242 -0.56 -15.12 10.78
C HIS A 242 0.57 -14.39 10.03
N TYR A 243 0.26 -13.77 8.89
CA TYR A 243 1.27 -13.32 7.92
C TYR A 243 2.47 -12.58 8.52
N PHE A 244 2.25 -11.44 9.20
CA PHE A 244 3.33 -10.66 9.79
C PHE A 244 4.17 -11.45 10.81
N PRO A 245 3.58 -12.15 11.80
CA PRO A 245 4.30 -13.08 12.68
C PRO A 245 5.08 -14.20 11.96
N SER A 246 4.61 -14.67 10.80
CA SER A 246 5.20 -15.78 10.06
C SER A 246 6.37 -15.39 9.13
N ILE A 247 6.68 -14.11 8.96
CA ILE A 247 7.76 -13.68 8.06
C ILE A 247 9.12 -14.02 8.68
N ASP A 248 9.86 -14.89 7.99
CA ASP A 248 11.22 -15.30 8.34
C ASP A 248 12.22 -14.19 7.99
N HIS A 249 13.01 -13.75 8.97
CA HIS A 249 13.96 -12.64 8.82
C HIS A 249 15.11 -13.00 7.88
N ALA A 250 15.60 -14.24 7.91
CA ALA A 250 16.70 -14.67 7.04
C ALA A 250 16.24 -14.68 5.58
N ILE A 251 15.07 -15.26 5.29
CA ILE A 251 14.49 -15.25 3.94
C ILE A 251 14.23 -13.82 3.46
N LEU A 252 13.70 -12.95 4.33
CA LEU A 252 13.48 -11.56 3.96
C LEU A 252 14.79 -10.84 3.60
N MET A 253 15.83 -11.03 4.40
CA MET A 253 17.10 -10.33 4.21
C MET A 253 17.91 -10.89 3.06
N GLU A 254 18.06 -12.22 2.97
CA GLU A 254 18.93 -12.90 2.01
C GLU A 254 18.25 -13.07 0.64
N ASP A 255 17.03 -13.63 0.64
CA ASP A 255 16.34 -13.98 -0.62
C ASP A 255 15.55 -12.83 -1.23
N VAL A 256 15.21 -11.79 -0.47
CA VAL A 256 14.37 -10.69 -0.96
C VAL A 256 15.16 -9.37 -1.07
N MET A 257 15.89 -9.00 -0.02
CA MET A 257 16.62 -7.72 0.01
C MET A 257 18.00 -7.83 -0.65
N ALA A 258 18.83 -8.79 -0.25
CA ALA A 258 20.20 -8.92 -0.76
C ALA A 258 20.24 -9.23 -2.26
N ARG A 259 19.21 -9.90 -2.81
CA ARG A 259 19.10 -10.09 -4.27
C ARG A 259 18.98 -8.80 -5.08
N ARG A 260 18.58 -7.69 -4.46
CA ARG A 260 18.33 -6.40 -5.13
C ARG A 260 19.25 -5.27 -4.64
N ILE A 261 19.81 -5.41 -3.44
CA ILE A 261 20.69 -4.43 -2.79
C ILE A 261 22.09 -5.03 -2.64
N LYS A 262 23.12 -4.32 -3.10
CA LYS A 262 24.55 -4.65 -2.95
C LYS A 262 25.17 -4.04 -1.70
N ASP A 263 24.63 -2.92 -1.25
CA ASP A 263 25.14 -2.13 -0.13
C ASP A 263 25.06 -2.91 1.20
N ARG A 264 26.22 -3.27 1.74
CA ARG A 264 26.34 -4.08 2.96
C ARG A 264 25.91 -3.31 4.22
N ARG A 265 26.21 -2.02 4.30
CA ARG A 265 25.83 -1.17 5.45
C ARG A 265 24.32 -1.02 5.52
N LEU A 266 23.69 -0.80 4.37
CA LEU A 266 22.24 -0.76 4.28
C LEU A 266 21.58 -2.10 4.65
N LEU A 267 22.12 -3.22 4.15
CA LEU A 267 21.59 -4.55 4.51
C LEU A 267 21.73 -4.80 6.02
N LYS A 268 22.84 -4.39 6.65
CA LYS A 268 23.03 -4.45 8.10
C LYS A 268 21.97 -3.63 8.84
N LEU A 269 21.75 -2.37 8.44
CA LEU A 269 20.73 -1.49 9.03
C LEU A 269 19.31 -2.08 8.91
N LEU A 270 18.94 -2.57 7.73
CA LEU A 270 17.65 -3.24 7.53
C LEU A 270 17.51 -4.48 8.42
N GLY A 271 18.57 -5.27 8.54
CA GLY A 271 18.61 -6.45 9.41
C GLY A 271 18.51 -6.10 10.89
N GLU A 272 19.09 -4.99 11.34
CA GLU A 272 18.94 -4.47 12.71
C GLU A 272 17.49 -4.03 12.99
N ILE A 273 16.86 -3.31 12.05
CA ILE A 273 15.45 -2.92 12.17
C ILE A 273 14.54 -4.14 12.18
N CYS A 274 14.77 -5.14 11.34
CA CYS A 274 14.00 -6.39 11.35
C CYS A 274 14.15 -7.14 12.69
N ARG A 275 15.39 -7.31 13.17
CA ARG A 275 15.69 -7.97 14.44
C ARG A 275 15.19 -7.21 15.66
N SER A 276 15.02 -5.89 15.59
CA SER A 276 14.43 -5.11 16.69
C SER A 276 13.04 -5.61 17.10
N GLY A 277 12.30 -6.21 16.16
CA GLY A 277 10.99 -6.82 16.41
C GLY A 277 11.05 -8.29 16.82
N ASP A 278 12.23 -8.89 16.93
CA ASP A 278 12.36 -10.28 17.37
C ASP A 278 11.90 -10.41 18.83
N GLY A 279 11.23 -11.51 19.14
CA GLY A 279 10.65 -11.77 20.46
C GLY A 279 9.35 -11.01 20.76
N LEU A 280 8.95 -10.03 19.93
CA LEU A 280 7.72 -9.24 20.15
C LEU A 280 6.46 -10.10 20.28
N TYR A 281 6.40 -11.19 19.51
CA TYR A 281 5.30 -12.16 19.52
C TYR A 281 5.51 -13.33 20.49
N ARG A 282 6.71 -13.47 21.06
CA ARG A 282 7.10 -14.56 21.96
C ARG A 282 7.06 -14.17 23.45
N GLN A 283 6.58 -12.97 23.77
CA GLN A 283 6.41 -12.54 25.17
C GLN A 283 5.41 -13.44 25.90
N PRO A 284 5.57 -13.65 27.22
CA PRO A 284 4.65 -14.47 28.01
C PRO A 284 3.19 -14.04 27.82
N GLY A 285 2.29 -15.02 27.62
CA GLY A 285 0.86 -14.79 27.39
C GLY A 285 0.46 -14.24 26.01
N MET A 286 1.42 -13.88 25.13
CA MET A 286 1.08 -13.36 23.79
C MET A 286 0.50 -14.41 22.85
N ALA A 287 0.98 -15.65 22.93
CA ALA A 287 0.45 -16.73 22.10
C ALA A 287 -1.05 -16.95 22.36
N GLU A 288 -1.46 -17.02 23.63
CA GLU A 288 -2.86 -17.13 24.02
C GLU A 288 -3.66 -15.91 23.58
N PHE A 289 -3.16 -14.69 23.86
CA PHE A 289 -3.88 -13.47 23.50
C PHE A 289 -4.13 -13.38 21.98
N LEU A 290 -3.11 -13.68 21.17
CA LEU A 290 -3.18 -13.58 19.70
C LEU A 290 -3.81 -14.80 19.02
N GLY A 291 -4.10 -15.87 19.78
CA GLY A 291 -4.65 -17.12 19.28
C GLY A 291 -3.65 -17.87 18.39
N PHE A 292 -2.38 -17.87 18.80
CA PHE A 292 -1.32 -18.62 18.15
C PHE A 292 -1.26 -20.06 18.65
N PRO A 293 -0.83 -21.01 17.82
CA PRO A 293 -0.47 -22.34 18.30
C PRO A 293 0.73 -22.25 19.26
N PRO A 294 0.96 -23.27 20.10
CA PRO A 294 2.18 -23.39 20.89
C PRO A 294 3.43 -23.23 20.02
N ASP A 295 4.49 -22.65 20.60
CA ASP A 295 5.80 -22.46 19.95
C ASP A 295 5.79 -21.64 18.65
N PHE A 296 4.75 -20.82 18.46
CA PHE A 296 4.64 -19.88 17.33
C PHE A 296 4.62 -18.42 17.80
N PRO A 297 5.31 -17.50 17.09
CA PRO A 297 6.19 -17.76 15.94
C PRO A 297 7.57 -18.28 16.37
N PRO A 298 8.29 -19.00 15.48
CA PRO A 298 9.68 -19.39 15.72
C PRO A 298 10.59 -18.19 15.98
N ALA A 299 11.75 -18.41 16.61
CA ALA A 299 12.79 -17.39 16.72
C ALA A 299 13.26 -16.96 15.31
N GLY A 300 13.58 -15.67 15.15
CA GLY A 300 13.94 -15.12 13.84
C GLY A 300 12.75 -14.90 12.88
N CYS A 301 11.52 -14.98 13.39
CA CYS A 301 10.30 -14.67 12.65
C CYS A 301 9.54 -13.49 13.26
N GLY A 302 8.84 -12.77 12.40
CA GLY A 302 7.85 -11.78 12.80
C GLY A 302 8.25 -10.35 12.47
N LEU A 303 7.41 -9.62 11.73
CA LEU A 303 7.59 -8.19 11.51
C LEU A 303 6.64 -7.36 12.38
N PRO A 304 7.10 -6.29 13.05
CA PRO A 304 6.26 -5.47 13.90
C PRO A 304 5.18 -4.75 13.09
N ILE A 305 3.91 -4.95 13.48
CA ILE A 305 2.76 -4.27 12.89
C ILE A 305 2.72 -2.84 13.43
N GLY A 306 3.11 -1.87 12.61
CA GLY A 306 3.14 -0.45 13.02
C GLY A 306 4.27 0.34 12.37
N ASN A 307 5.28 -0.35 11.87
CA ASN A 307 6.39 0.26 11.13
C ASN A 307 6.07 0.37 9.63
N LEU A 308 6.50 1.49 9.04
CA LEU A 308 6.44 1.72 7.59
C LEU A 308 7.28 0.66 6.84
N THR A 309 8.50 0.44 7.29
CA THR A 309 9.43 -0.55 6.75
C THR A 309 8.83 -1.95 6.78
N SER A 310 8.20 -2.38 7.89
CA SER A 310 7.56 -3.70 7.98
C SER A 310 6.50 -3.93 6.90
N GLN A 311 5.61 -2.96 6.68
CA GLN A 311 4.54 -3.08 5.69
C GLN A 311 5.10 -3.10 4.26
N TRP A 312 6.07 -2.23 3.99
CA TRP A 312 6.71 -2.14 2.67
C TRP A 312 7.53 -3.40 2.35
N GLN A 313 8.33 -3.89 3.30
CA GLN A 313 9.09 -5.13 3.18
C GLN A 313 8.16 -6.36 3.01
N ALA A 314 7.04 -6.39 3.72
CA ALA A 314 6.03 -7.44 3.56
C ALA A 314 5.42 -7.47 2.14
N ASN A 315 5.28 -6.33 1.44
CA ASN A 315 4.88 -6.37 0.04
C ASN A 315 5.93 -7.06 -0.84
N HIS A 316 7.21 -6.75 -0.62
CA HIS A 316 8.31 -7.33 -1.37
C HIS A 316 8.54 -8.81 -1.08
N TYR A 317 8.28 -9.26 0.14
CA TYR A 317 8.40 -10.68 0.53
C TYR A 317 7.57 -11.60 -0.38
N LEU A 318 6.37 -11.17 -0.76
CA LEU A 318 5.45 -11.90 -1.65
C LEU A 318 5.60 -11.53 -3.14
N SER A 319 6.52 -10.64 -3.51
CA SER A 319 6.70 -10.23 -4.92
C SER A 319 7.09 -11.40 -5.83
N GLY A 320 7.82 -12.39 -5.31
CA GLY A 320 8.16 -13.61 -6.06
C GLY A 320 6.90 -14.42 -6.42
N LEU A 321 5.97 -14.56 -5.46
CA LEU A 321 4.69 -15.23 -5.68
C LEU A 321 3.86 -14.50 -6.71
N ASP A 322 3.82 -13.17 -6.63
CA ASP A 322 3.06 -12.33 -7.57
C ASP A 322 3.47 -12.60 -9.02
N HIS A 323 4.77 -12.66 -9.27
CA HIS A 323 5.30 -12.98 -10.60
C HIS A 323 5.06 -14.44 -10.97
N HIS A 324 5.18 -15.38 -10.04
CA HIS A 324 4.86 -16.78 -10.29
C HIS A 324 3.40 -16.95 -10.72
N CYS A 325 2.44 -16.34 -10.00
CA CYS A 325 1.02 -16.37 -10.32
C CYS A 325 0.70 -15.78 -11.69
N LYS A 326 1.33 -14.66 -12.06
CA LYS A 326 1.06 -14.00 -13.34
C LYS A 326 1.79 -14.61 -14.53
N ARG A 327 3.08 -14.94 -14.37
CA ARG A 327 3.96 -15.33 -15.49
C ARG A 327 4.04 -16.84 -15.69
N ILE A 328 3.96 -17.61 -14.61
CA ILE A 328 4.12 -19.07 -14.65
C ILE A 328 2.75 -19.76 -14.64
N LEU A 329 1.92 -19.45 -13.63
CA LEU A 329 0.57 -20.03 -13.55
C LEU A 329 -0.40 -19.41 -14.56
N GLY A 330 -0.05 -18.26 -15.13
CA GLY A 330 -0.84 -17.59 -16.16
C GLY A 330 -2.26 -17.22 -15.70
N VAL A 331 -2.44 -16.86 -14.42
CA VAL A 331 -3.76 -16.53 -13.90
C VAL A 331 -4.28 -15.25 -14.58
N PRO A 332 -5.48 -15.28 -15.22
CA PRO A 332 -5.96 -14.16 -16.02
C PRO A 332 -6.14 -12.85 -15.23
N ALA A 333 -6.66 -12.93 -14.01
CA ALA A 333 -6.75 -11.79 -13.11
C ALA A 333 -6.36 -12.18 -11.69
N TYR A 334 -5.39 -11.45 -11.16
CA TYR A 334 -4.80 -11.63 -9.85
C TYR A 334 -4.66 -10.28 -9.16
N HIS A 335 -5.15 -10.18 -7.92
CA HIS A 335 -5.09 -8.98 -7.10
C HIS A 335 -4.63 -9.32 -5.69
N ARG A 336 -3.69 -8.54 -5.14
CA ARG A 336 -3.17 -8.75 -3.79
C ARG A 336 -3.26 -7.49 -2.95
N TYR A 337 -3.78 -7.64 -1.74
CA TYR A 337 -3.77 -6.61 -0.71
C TYR A 337 -3.10 -7.18 0.54
N MET A 338 -1.80 -6.93 0.69
CA MET A 338 -0.94 -7.61 1.68
C MET A 338 -0.98 -9.14 1.53
N ASP A 339 -1.55 -9.86 2.50
CA ASP A 339 -1.72 -11.31 2.56
C ASP A 339 -3.00 -11.80 1.89
N ASP A 340 -3.97 -10.91 1.66
CA ASP A 340 -5.24 -11.24 1.01
C ASP A 340 -5.06 -11.25 -0.52
N MET A 341 -5.27 -12.42 -1.12
CA MET A 341 -5.04 -12.70 -2.53
C MET A 341 -6.32 -13.15 -3.22
N LEU A 342 -6.69 -12.47 -4.31
CA LEU A 342 -7.84 -12.81 -5.13
C LEU A 342 -7.41 -13.25 -6.52
N PHE A 343 -7.96 -14.36 -6.97
CA PHE A 343 -7.72 -14.97 -8.27
C PHE A 343 -9.05 -15.11 -9.00
N PHE A 344 -9.04 -14.84 -10.31
CA PHE A 344 -10.21 -14.93 -11.18
C PHE A 344 -9.83 -15.62 -12.48
N ALA A 345 -10.70 -16.53 -12.94
CA ALA A 345 -10.47 -17.30 -14.16
C ALA A 345 -11.78 -17.78 -14.81
N HIS A 346 -11.67 -18.26 -16.04
CA HIS A 346 -12.78 -18.88 -16.77
C HIS A 346 -13.04 -20.33 -16.35
N SER A 347 -12.02 -21.03 -15.84
CA SER A 347 -12.11 -22.42 -15.41
C SER A 347 -11.99 -22.56 -13.91
N LYS A 348 -12.91 -23.30 -13.29
CA LYS A 348 -12.86 -23.68 -11.87
C LYS A 348 -11.62 -24.54 -11.58
N SER A 349 -11.34 -25.52 -12.45
CA SER A 349 -10.19 -26.42 -12.33
C SER A 349 -8.85 -25.65 -12.35
N GLN A 350 -8.74 -24.59 -13.16
CA GLN A 350 -7.56 -23.74 -13.17
C GLN A 350 -7.32 -23.11 -11.78
N LEU A 351 -8.36 -22.61 -11.12
CA LEU A 351 -8.23 -22.01 -9.79
C LEU A 351 -7.90 -23.05 -8.70
N GLU A 352 -8.42 -24.27 -8.82
CA GLU A 352 -8.08 -25.37 -7.91
C GLU A 352 -6.59 -25.75 -8.04
N LYS A 353 -6.06 -25.83 -9.26
CA LYS A 353 -4.63 -26.02 -9.52
C LYS A 353 -3.80 -24.85 -8.99
N THR A 354 -4.24 -23.61 -9.23
CA THR A 354 -3.60 -22.41 -8.68
C THR A 354 -3.51 -22.45 -7.16
N ARG A 355 -4.58 -22.87 -6.47
CA ARG A 355 -4.58 -23.00 -5.00
C ARG A 355 -3.46 -23.92 -4.52
N ALA A 356 -3.33 -25.11 -5.12
CA ALA A 356 -2.31 -26.08 -4.77
C ALA A 356 -0.90 -25.55 -5.05
N ALA A 357 -0.69 -24.96 -6.23
CA ALA A 357 0.60 -24.39 -6.62
C ALA A 357 1.02 -23.21 -5.71
N VAL A 358 0.08 -22.32 -5.36
CA VAL A 358 0.33 -21.21 -4.43
C VAL A 358 0.69 -21.73 -3.04
N ALA A 359 0.00 -22.77 -2.55
CA ALA A 359 0.29 -23.37 -1.26
C ALA A 359 1.71 -23.97 -1.22
N ALA A 360 2.10 -24.72 -2.26
CA ALA A 360 3.44 -25.29 -2.40
C ALA A 360 4.49 -24.19 -2.47
N TRP A 361 4.31 -23.20 -3.35
CA TRP A 361 5.26 -22.09 -3.52
C TRP A 361 5.49 -21.33 -2.20
N LEU A 362 4.41 -21.02 -1.46
CA LEU A 362 4.50 -20.33 -0.17
C LEU A 362 5.30 -21.12 0.86
N TRP A 363 5.13 -22.44 0.91
CA TRP A 363 5.88 -23.30 1.82
C TRP A 363 7.35 -23.36 1.41
N ASP A 364 7.60 -23.75 0.16
CA ASP A 364 8.95 -24.05 -0.34
C ASP A 364 9.87 -22.83 -0.36
N HIS A 365 9.33 -21.65 -0.69
CA HIS A 365 10.14 -20.45 -0.89
C HIS A 365 10.08 -19.47 0.28
N ARG A 366 9.04 -19.54 1.11
CA ARG A 366 8.77 -18.51 2.13
C ARG A 366 8.43 -19.05 3.50
N ARG A 367 8.34 -20.38 3.67
CA ARG A 367 7.91 -21.05 4.91
C ARG A 367 6.56 -20.56 5.42
N LEU A 368 5.69 -20.11 4.51
CA LEU A 368 4.36 -19.59 4.81
C LEU A 368 3.29 -20.65 4.58
N LYS A 369 2.21 -20.58 5.37
CA LYS A 369 1.04 -21.47 5.25
C LYS A 369 -0.21 -20.67 4.91
N LEU A 370 -1.07 -21.23 4.07
CA LEU A 370 -2.42 -20.69 3.86
C LEU A 370 -3.26 -20.85 5.12
N LYS A 371 -4.09 -19.84 5.41
CA LYS A 371 -5.04 -19.87 6.52
C LYS A 371 -6.14 -20.91 6.29
N HIS A 372 -6.62 -21.00 5.06
CA HIS A 372 -7.63 -21.95 4.65
C HIS A 372 -7.09 -22.73 3.44
N PRO A 373 -6.36 -23.83 3.66
CA PRO A 373 -5.75 -24.58 2.56
C PRO A 373 -6.81 -25.12 1.59
N ASN A 374 -8.01 -25.45 2.07
CA ASN A 374 -9.13 -25.95 1.27
C ASN A 374 -10.14 -24.84 0.89
N ALA A 375 -9.67 -23.60 0.71
CA ALA A 375 -10.53 -22.50 0.29
C ALA A 375 -11.29 -22.85 -1.01
N ALA A 376 -12.61 -22.74 -0.96
CA ALA A 376 -13.47 -23.11 -2.07
C ALA A 376 -13.37 -22.11 -3.24
N VAL A 377 -13.38 -22.63 -4.46
CA VAL A 377 -13.60 -21.82 -5.67
C VAL A 377 -15.09 -21.52 -5.77
N LEU A 378 -15.43 -20.24 -5.87
CA LEU A 378 -16.81 -19.75 -5.89
C LEU A 378 -17.14 -19.06 -7.20
N SER A 379 -18.41 -19.08 -7.59
CA SER A 379 -18.87 -18.28 -8.74
C SER A 379 -18.85 -16.79 -8.40
N THR A 380 -18.46 -15.95 -9.35
CA THR A 380 -18.53 -14.48 -9.26
C THR A 380 -19.96 -13.94 -9.24
N ARG A 381 -20.96 -14.75 -9.63
CA ARG A 381 -22.38 -14.40 -9.41
C ARG A 381 -22.69 -14.23 -7.93
N ARG A 382 -21.97 -14.95 -7.06
CA ARG A 382 -22.09 -14.81 -5.60
C ARG A 382 -21.23 -13.63 -5.13
N PRO A 383 -21.85 -12.59 -4.54
CA PRO A 383 -21.10 -11.44 -4.04
C PRO A 383 -20.09 -11.84 -2.96
N MET A 384 -18.99 -11.11 -2.88
CA MET A 384 -17.94 -11.34 -1.89
C MET A 384 -17.77 -10.13 -0.98
N THR A 385 -17.10 -10.33 0.15
CA THR A 385 -16.64 -9.22 1.00
C THR A 385 -15.12 -9.13 0.92
N TRP A 386 -14.60 -7.98 0.54
CA TRP A 386 -13.17 -7.70 0.43
C TRP A 386 -12.88 -6.27 0.85
N LEU A 387 -11.81 -6.05 1.61
CA LEU A 387 -11.40 -4.74 2.12
C LEU A 387 -12.51 -3.95 2.85
N GLY A 388 -13.45 -4.66 3.47
CA GLY A 388 -14.58 -4.08 4.20
C GLY A 388 -15.79 -3.71 3.32
N LYS A 389 -15.72 -3.94 2.01
CA LYS A 389 -16.81 -3.72 1.06
C LYS A 389 -17.42 -5.02 0.56
N ARG A 390 -18.71 -5.00 0.28
CA ARG A 390 -19.44 -6.06 -0.45
C ARG A 390 -19.36 -5.76 -1.94
N ILE A 391 -18.73 -6.66 -2.70
CA ILE A 391 -18.54 -6.51 -4.14
C ILE A 391 -19.39 -7.58 -4.85
N SER A 392 -20.30 -7.14 -5.70
CA SER A 392 -21.08 -7.98 -6.62
C SER A 392 -20.82 -7.56 -8.06
N THR A 393 -21.34 -8.31 -9.04
CA THR A 393 -21.31 -7.90 -10.45
C THR A 393 -22.07 -6.60 -10.69
N ALA A 394 -23.08 -6.28 -9.88
CA ALA A 394 -23.84 -5.03 -9.95
C ALA A 394 -23.00 -3.83 -9.49
N GLY A 395 -22.25 -3.95 -8.39
CA GLY A 395 -21.46 -2.84 -7.87
C GLY A 395 -20.79 -3.10 -6.52
N ILE A 396 -20.25 -2.03 -5.94
CA ILE A 396 -19.55 -2.03 -4.65
C ILE A 396 -20.45 -1.37 -3.62
N ASN A 397 -20.81 -2.10 -2.57
CA ASN A 397 -21.63 -1.63 -1.47
C ASN A 397 -20.86 -1.76 -0.14
N PRO A 398 -21.23 -1.02 0.91
CA PRO A 398 -20.71 -1.29 2.25
C PRO A 398 -21.00 -2.73 2.70
N SER A 399 -20.09 -3.33 3.46
CA SER A 399 -20.38 -4.62 4.10
C SER A 399 -21.38 -4.44 5.26
N ARG A 400 -22.11 -5.50 5.60
CA ARG A 400 -23.01 -5.51 6.78
C ARG A 400 -22.31 -5.05 8.05
N ARG A 401 -21.06 -5.48 8.23
CA ARG A 401 -20.24 -5.10 9.38
C ARG A 401 -19.90 -3.61 9.38
N GLN A 402 -19.59 -3.04 8.22
CA GLN A 402 -19.35 -1.61 8.09
C GLN A 402 -20.61 -0.81 8.45
N LEU A 403 -21.77 -1.23 7.93
CA LEU A 403 -23.06 -0.61 8.26
C LEU A 403 -23.35 -0.67 9.78
N GLN A 404 -23.14 -1.83 10.41
CA GLN A 404 -23.30 -1.97 11.87
C GLN A 404 -22.37 -1.03 12.65
N LYS A 405 -21.11 -0.88 12.20
CA LYS A 405 -20.15 0.02 12.84
C LYS A 405 -20.56 1.49 12.67
N MET A 406 -21.03 1.86 11.48
CA MET A 406 -21.57 3.20 11.21
C MET A 406 -22.75 3.49 12.12
N GLN A 407 -23.72 2.56 12.21
CA GLN A 407 -24.90 2.68 13.05
C GLN A 407 -24.53 2.86 14.53
N ARG A 408 -23.69 1.97 15.08
CA ARG A 408 -23.24 2.05 16.49
C ARG A 408 -22.55 3.38 16.79
N ARG A 409 -21.69 3.84 15.89
CA ARG A 409 -21.01 5.14 16.03
C ARG A 409 -21.99 6.30 15.99
N MET A 410 -22.95 6.30 15.07
CA MET A 410 -23.98 7.35 15.02
C MET A 410 -24.81 7.37 16.28
N THR A 411 -25.27 6.22 16.78
CA THR A 411 -26.02 6.14 18.03
C THR A 411 -25.23 6.69 19.21
N ALA A 412 -23.93 6.37 19.30
CA ALA A 412 -23.07 6.90 20.36
C ALA A 412 -22.90 8.43 20.26
N LEU A 413 -22.68 8.97 19.06
CA LEU A 413 -22.52 10.40 18.84
C LEU A 413 -23.80 11.19 19.14
N VAL A 414 -24.96 10.66 18.71
CA VAL A 414 -26.27 11.27 19.00
C VAL A 414 -26.51 11.33 20.51
N ARG A 415 -26.15 10.29 21.26
CA ARG A 415 -26.24 10.29 22.73
C ARG A 415 -25.32 11.32 23.40
N GLN A 416 -24.20 11.66 22.77
CA GLN A 416 -23.23 12.63 23.30
C GLN A 416 -23.58 14.08 22.95
N GLY A 417 -24.49 14.32 21.99
CA GLY A 417 -24.93 15.67 21.61
C GLY A 417 -23.92 16.50 20.81
N ASP A 418 -22.83 15.90 20.29
CA ASP A 418 -21.83 16.63 19.50
C ASP A 418 -22.25 16.76 18.02
N GLU A 419 -23.04 17.79 17.73
CA GLU A 419 -23.56 18.07 16.39
C GLU A 419 -22.48 18.24 15.32
N LYS A 420 -21.32 18.79 15.67
CA LYS A 420 -20.21 19.02 14.74
C LYS A 420 -19.61 17.69 14.29
N THR A 421 -19.36 16.79 15.24
CA THR A 421 -18.83 15.46 14.94
C THR A 421 -19.85 14.58 14.23
N ILE A 422 -21.14 14.75 14.52
CA ILE A 422 -22.24 14.11 13.78
C ILE A 422 -22.22 14.55 12.31
N ARG A 423 -22.22 15.85 12.02
CA ARG A 423 -22.17 16.39 10.64
C ARG A 423 -20.97 15.87 9.87
N HIS A 424 -19.77 15.88 10.46
CA HIS A 424 -18.57 15.32 9.83
C HIS A 424 -18.69 13.81 9.55
N SER A 425 -19.28 13.05 10.47
CA SER A 425 -19.48 11.61 10.30
C SER A 425 -20.47 11.30 9.19
N VAL A 426 -21.57 12.05 9.09
CA VAL A 426 -22.56 11.92 8.00
C VAL A 426 -21.93 12.24 6.64
N ALA A 427 -21.17 13.33 6.54
CA ALA A 427 -20.47 13.69 5.30
C ALA A 427 -19.50 12.58 4.85
N SER A 428 -18.74 12.00 5.79
CA SER A 428 -17.85 10.87 5.52
C SER A 428 -18.61 9.62 5.03
N TYR A 429 -19.76 9.32 5.63
CA TYR A 429 -20.59 8.17 5.26
C TYR A 429 -21.28 8.35 3.91
N ARG A 430 -21.72 9.57 3.56
CA ARG A 430 -22.24 9.87 2.22
C ARG A 430 -21.19 9.57 1.15
N GLY A 431 -19.97 10.05 1.32
CA GLY A 431 -18.87 9.77 0.38
C GLY A 431 -18.47 8.29 0.30
N MET A 432 -18.89 7.46 1.26
CA MET A 432 -18.63 6.02 1.28
C MET A 432 -19.73 5.19 0.62
N LEU A 433 -20.93 5.76 0.53
CA LEU A 433 -22.16 5.16 -0.03
C LEU A 433 -22.35 5.53 -1.52
N LEU A 434 -21.77 6.65 -1.95
CA LEU A 434 -21.57 7.04 -3.36
C LEU A 434 -20.39 6.26 -3.96
#